data_AF-A0A2Z5K9H2-F1
#
_entry.id   AF-A0A2Z5K9H2-F1
#
_cell.length_a   1.000
_cell.length_b   1.000
_cell.length_c   1.000
_cell.angle_alpha   90.00
_cell.angle_beta   90.00
_cell.angle_gamma   90.00
#
_symmetry.space_group_name_H-M   'P 1'
#
loop_
_entity.id
_entity.type
_entity.pdbx_description
1 polymer ?
#
loop_
_entity_poly.entity_id
_entity_poly.type
_entity_poly.pdbx_seq_one_letter_code
_entity_poly.pdbx_strand_id
1 'polypeptide(L)'
;MCDSDDLAQVKGTWALRTEAFRAQVGIADREYFDEKLADLLDKETVGTLLDDIREVIGRGVMRLAERRPLRFDLTTQLVDLSAAVATVDGPLAQRLAHDVLSQDISPRALIHAAAIVRRSRTADAHAFAEYLCSAGDDKVRAQVSQALACHDDKTLAPDNGG
;
A
#
# COMPACT_ATOMS: atom_id res chain seq x y z
N MET A 1 -19.63 5.28 15.41
CA MET A 1 -20.01 5.16 13.99
C MET A 1 -19.61 3.74 13.62
N CYS A 2 -20.54 2.83 13.33
CA CYS A 2 -20.16 1.46 12.93
C CYS A 2 -19.37 1.54 11.62
N ASP A 3 -18.22 0.87 11.58
CA ASP A 3 -17.44 0.77 10.36
C ASP A 3 -18.18 -0.13 9.36
N SER A 4 -17.88 0.02 8.07
CA SER A 4 -18.43 -0.84 7.02
C SER A 4 -18.15 -2.33 7.28
N ASP A 5 -17.06 -2.63 7.98
CA ASP A 5 -16.66 -3.99 8.39
C ASP A 5 -17.68 -4.60 9.35
N ASP A 6 -18.03 -3.86 10.40
CA ASP A 6 -19.04 -4.26 11.39
C ASP A 6 -20.38 -4.56 10.70
N LEU A 7 -20.76 -3.74 9.73
CA LEU A 7 -22.03 -3.87 9.04
C LEU A 7 -22.05 -5.11 8.11
N ALA A 8 -20.95 -5.40 7.42
CA ALA A 8 -20.85 -6.55 6.52
C ALA A 8 -20.86 -7.87 7.30
N GLN A 9 -20.19 -7.90 8.46
CA GLN A 9 -20.18 -9.04 9.35
C GLN A 9 -21.56 -9.28 9.98
N VAL A 10 -22.20 -8.22 10.50
CA VAL A 10 -23.54 -8.28 11.11
C VAL A 10 -24.62 -8.70 10.10
N LYS A 11 -24.46 -8.33 8.82
CA LYS A 11 -25.42 -8.69 7.76
C LYS A 11 -25.09 -9.98 7.01
N GLY A 12 -23.98 -10.64 7.33
CA GLY A 12 -23.54 -11.86 6.64
C GLY A 12 -23.19 -11.66 5.16
N THR A 13 -22.83 -10.44 4.75
CA THR A 13 -22.49 -10.11 3.36
C THR A 13 -20.99 -10.02 3.09
N TRP A 14 -20.17 -10.55 3.99
CA TRP A 14 -18.71 -10.51 3.91
C TRP A 14 -18.18 -11.02 2.57
N ALA A 15 -18.64 -12.19 2.13
CA ALA A 15 -18.23 -12.78 0.85
C ALA A 15 -18.53 -11.87 -0.36
N LEU A 16 -19.71 -11.24 -0.38
CA LEU A 16 -20.08 -10.31 -1.46
C LEU A 16 -19.20 -9.06 -1.47
N ARG A 17 -18.81 -8.58 -0.29
CA ARG A 17 -17.87 -7.47 -0.15
C ARG A 17 -16.48 -7.86 -0.65
N THR A 18 -15.98 -9.03 -0.29
CA THR A 18 -14.69 -9.54 -0.78
C THR A 18 -14.69 -9.70 -2.30
N GLU A 19 -15.75 -10.23 -2.90
CA GLU A 19 -15.87 -10.30 -4.37
C GLU A 19 -15.90 -8.92 -5.02
N ALA A 20 -16.58 -7.95 -4.41
CA ALA A 20 -16.61 -6.58 -4.92
C ALA A 20 -15.20 -5.95 -4.90
N PHE A 21 -14.45 -6.14 -3.81
CA PHE A 21 -13.06 -5.69 -3.75
C PHE A 21 -12.16 -6.44 -4.72
N ARG A 22 -12.33 -7.75 -4.90
CA ARG A 22 -11.61 -8.51 -5.92
C ARG A 22 -11.82 -7.91 -7.31
N ALA A 23 -13.07 -7.59 -7.64
CA ALA A 23 -13.39 -6.95 -8.92
C ALA A 23 -12.74 -5.55 -9.06
N GLN A 24 -12.74 -4.75 -8.01
CA GLN A 24 -12.09 -3.42 -8.00
C GLN A 24 -10.56 -3.53 -8.14
N VAL A 25 -9.93 -4.38 -7.34
CA VAL A 25 -8.50 -4.69 -7.41
C VAL A 25 -8.16 -5.17 -8.82
N GLY A 26 -8.94 -6.10 -9.37
CA GLY A 26 -8.75 -6.67 -10.71
C GLY A 26 -8.73 -5.65 -11.84
N ILE A 27 -9.23 -4.43 -11.62
CA ILE A 27 -9.24 -3.34 -12.62
C ILE A 27 -8.39 -2.13 -12.21
N ALA A 28 -7.68 -2.17 -11.09
CA ALA A 28 -6.92 -1.03 -10.59
C ALA A 28 -5.67 -0.71 -11.44
N ASP A 29 -5.26 -1.56 -12.38
CA ASP A 29 -4.25 -1.18 -13.37
C ASP A 29 -4.82 -0.34 -14.53
N ARG A 30 -6.15 -0.28 -14.67
CA ARG A 30 -6.85 0.38 -15.80
C ARG A 30 -7.82 1.48 -15.40
N GLU A 31 -8.41 1.40 -14.21
CA GLU A 31 -9.33 2.40 -13.68
C GLU A 31 -8.73 3.11 -12.46
N TYR A 32 -9.07 4.39 -12.33
CA TYR A 32 -8.65 5.23 -11.22
C TYR A 32 -9.64 5.13 -10.06
N PHE A 33 -9.12 4.90 -8.86
CA PHE A 33 -9.89 4.78 -7.62
C PHE A 33 -9.54 5.84 -6.58
N ASP A 34 -8.89 6.94 -7.01
CA ASP A 34 -8.40 7.98 -6.12
C ASP A 34 -7.46 7.40 -5.04
N GLU A 35 -7.33 8.05 -3.89
CA GLU A 35 -6.53 7.56 -2.75
C GLU A 35 -7.26 6.48 -1.91
N LYS A 36 -8.45 6.02 -2.32
CA LYS A 36 -9.38 5.32 -1.41
C LYS A 36 -9.31 3.81 -1.42
N LEU A 37 -8.92 3.18 -2.54
CA LEU A 37 -9.03 1.72 -2.66
C LEU A 37 -8.16 1.01 -1.61
N ALA A 38 -6.92 1.44 -1.42
CA ALA A 38 -6.02 0.85 -0.42
C ALA A 38 -6.48 1.09 1.02
N ASP A 39 -7.10 2.23 1.30
CA ASP A 39 -7.58 2.58 2.64
C ASP A 39 -8.89 1.87 3.02
N LEU A 40 -9.66 1.39 2.04
CA LEU A 40 -10.89 0.63 2.26
C LEU A 40 -10.66 -0.87 2.46
N LEU A 41 -9.45 -1.36 2.18
CA LEU A 41 -9.08 -2.77 2.33
C LEU A 41 -8.58 -3.03 3.77
N ASP A 42 -9.40 -3.73 4.54
CA ASP A 42 -8.99 -4.24 5.84
C ASP A 42 -7.95 -5.38 5.70
N LYS A 43 -7.25 -5.68 6.80
CA LYS A 43 -6.16 -6.67 6.82
C LYS A 43 -6.60 -8.06 6.34
N GLU A 44 -7.82 -8.48 6.66
CA GLU A 44 -8.35 -9.80 6.30
C GLU A 44 -8.64 -9.86 4.79
N THR A 45 -9.25 -8.80 4.26
CA THR A 45 -9.50 -8.65 2.82
C THR A 45 -8.18 -8.58 2.04
N VAL A 46 -7.19 -7.82 2.49
CA VAL A 46 -5.85 -7.79 1.85
C VAL A 46 -5.22 -9.19 1.85
N GLY A 47 -5.31 -9.92 2.96
CA GLY A 47 -4.80 -11.30 3.03
C GLY A 47 -5.49 -12.24 2.05
N THR A 48 -6.80 -12.08 1.85
CA THR A 48 -7.59 -12.88 0.90
C THR A 48 -7.29 -12.55 -0.56
N LEU A 49 -6.94 -11.30 -0.85
CA LEU A 49 -6.72 -10.78 -2.21
C LEU A 49 -5.24 -10.64 -2.56
N LEU A 50 -4.32 -11.24 -1.80
CA LEU A 50 -2.88 -11.03 -1.96
C LEU A 50 -2.39 -11.37 -3.39
N ASP A 51 -2.83 -12.51 -3.91
CA ASP A 51 -2.47 -12.94 -5.27
C ASP A 51 -3.10 -12.03 -6.34
N ASP A 52 -4.35 -11.60 -6.15
CA ASP A 52 -5.04 -10.66 -7.04
C ASP A 52 -4.30 -9.32 -7.10
N ILE A 53 -3.90 -8.78 -5.94
CA ILE A 53 -3.14 -7.52 -5.83
C ILE A 53 -1.79 -7.65 -6.53
N ARG A 54 -1.07 -8.76 -6.32
CA ARG A 54 0.22 -9.02 -6.99
C ARG A 54 0.06 -9.06 -8.50
N GLU A 55 -0.96 -9.75 -9.01
CA GLU A 55 -1.22 -9.85 -10.44
C GLU A 55 -1.49 -8.47 -11.06
N VAL A 56 -2.35 -7.69 -10.43
CA VAL A 56 -2.72 -6.34 -10.88
C VAL A 56 -1.51 -5.41 -10.89
N ILE A 57 -0.70 -5.41 -9.83
CA ILE A 57 0.54 -4.61 -9.79
C ILE A 57 1.49 -5.06 -10.91
N GLY A 58 1.66 -6.36 -11.14
CA GLY A 58 2.47 -6.87 -12.24
C GLY A 58 2.02 -6.36 -13.62
N ARG A 59 0.71 -6.39 -13.90
CA ARG A 59 0.15 -5.80 -15.13
C ARG A 59 0.36 -4.29 -15.19
N GLY A 60 0.19 -3.59 -14.07
CA GLY A 60 0.43 -2.16 -13.95
C GLY A 60 1.88 -1.76 -14.24
N VAL A 61 2.85 -2.51 -13.71
CA VAL A 61 4.28 -2.35 -13.99
C VAL A 61 4.57 -2.51 -15.48
N MET A 62 4.01 -3.54 -16.13
CA MET A 62 4.15 -3.71 -17.58
C MET A 62 3.61 -2.50 -18.35
N ARG A 63 2.49 -1.92 -17.92
CA ARG A 63 1.91 -0.74 -18.58
C ARG A 63 2.73 0.53 -18.35
N LEU A 64 3.31 0.71 -17.18
CA LEU A 64 4.26 1.81 -16.93
C LEU A 64 5.50 1.69 -17.83
N ALA A 65 6.01 0.46 -18.01
CA ALA A 65 7.16 0.19 -18.87
C ALA A 65 6.93 0.54 -20.35
N GLU A 66 5.67 0.54 -20.82
CA GLU A 66 5.33 0.96 -22.19
C GLU A 66 5.57 2.46 -22.45
N ARG A 67 5.75 3.29 -21.41
CA ARG A 67 5.96 4.74 -21.48
C ARG A 67 4.92 5.49 -22.31
N ARG A 68 3.70 4.95 -22.37
CA ARG A 68 2.56 5.60 -23.03
C ARG A 68 1.88 6.57 -22.06
N PRO A 69 1.27 7.66 -22.56
CA PRO A 69 0.47 8.54 -21.71
C PRO A 69 -0.65 7.77 -21.02
N LEU A 70 -0.70 7.88 -19.69
CA LEU A 70 -1.75 7.30 -18.85
C LEU A 70 -2.80 8.38 -18.55
N ARG A 71 -4.04 7.93 -18.33
CA ARG A 71 -5.18 8.84 -18.06
C ARG A 71 -5.23 9.31 -16.60
N PHE A 72 -4.45 8.69 -15.72
CA PHE A 72 -4.40 8.96 -14.29
C PHE A 72 -3.02 8.56 -13.74
N ASP A 73 -2.76 8.94 -12.48
CA ASP A 73 -1.53 8.60 -11.75
C ASP A 73 -1.55 7.14 -11.30
N LEU A 74 -1.24 6.24 -12.25
CA LEU A 74 -1.16 4.81 -12.01
C LEU A 74 -0.05 4.48 -11.01
N THR A 75 1.09 5.16 -11.10
CA THR A 75 2.25 4.94 -10.24
C THR A 75 1.88 5.10 -8.76
N THR A 76 1.22 6.20 -8.38
CA THR A 76 0.76 6.38 -7.00
C THR A 76 -0.28 5.33 -6.59
N GLN A 77 -1.24 5.01 -7.45
CA GLN A 77 -2.27 4.01 -7.12
C GLN A 77 -1.70 2.60 -6.86
N LEU A 78 -0.72 2.16 -7.66
CA LEU A 78 -0.06 0.87 -7.46
C LEU A 78 0.82 0.86 -6.20
N VAL A 79 1.44 1.99 -5.87
CA VAL A 79 2.16 2.16 -4.59
C VAL A 79 1.19 2.08 -3.42
N ASP A 80 0.00 2.68 -3.50
CA ASP A 80 -1.01 2.59 -2.44
C ASP A 80 -1.49 1.15 -2.23
N LEU A 81 -1.71 0.39 -3.31
CA LEU A 81 -2.01 -1.04 -3.22
C LEU A 81 -0.87 -1.83 -2.56
N SER A 82 0.37 -1.52 -2.93
CA SER A 82 1.55 -2.11 -2.27
C SER A 82 1.59 -1.74 -0.78
N ALA A 83 1.23 -0.52 -0.42
CA ALA A 83 1.12 -0.08 0.97
C ALA A 83 0.01 -0.78 1.75
N ALA A 84 -1.07 -1.23 1.11
CA ALA A 84 -2.08 -2.07 1.77
C ALA A 84 -1.49 -3.45 2.13
N VAL A 85 -0.71 -4.05 1.22
CA VAL A 85 -0.02 -5.33 1.43
C VAL A 85 0.90 -5.30 2.65
N ALA A 86 1.49 -4.14 2.98
CA ALA A 86 2.40 -4.00 4.13
C ALA A 86 1.73 -4.33 5.49
N THR A 87 0.40 -4.36 5.55
CA THR A 87 -0.36 -4.77 6.75
C THR A 87 -0.32 -6.28 7.02
N VAL A 88 -0.04 -7.08 5.99
CA VAL A 88 0.02 -8.56 6.04
C VAL A 88 1.41 -9.12 5.71
N ASP A 89 2.12 -8.51 4.75
CA ASP A 89 3.43 -8.94 4.26
C ASP A 89 4.28 -7.71 3.88
N GLY A 90 5.08 -7.22 4.83
CA GLY A 90 5.97 -6.08 4.65
C GLY A 90 7.02 -6.29 3.54
N PRO A 91 7.78 -7.41 3.55
CA PRO A 91 8.76 -7.68 2.50
C PRO A 91 8.16 -7.74 1.08
N LEU A 92 6.97 -8.32 0.92
CA LEU A 92 6.29 -8.31 -0.39
C LEU A 92 5.87 -6.91 -0.80
N ALA A 93 5.29 -6.13 0.10
CA ALA A 93 4.90 -4.75 -0.17
C ALA A 93 6.06 -3.89 -0.69
N GLN A 94 7.24 -4.02 -0.07
CA GLN A 94 8.44 -3.29 -0.48
C GLN A 94 8.92 -3.71 -1.87
N ARG A 95 8.94 -5.02 -2.16
CA ARG A 95 9.29 -5.51 -3.50
C ARG A 95 8.35 -4.96 -4.57
N LEU A 96 7.04 -5.03 -4.32
CA LEU A 96 6.03 -4.54 -5.25
C LEU A 96 6.16 -3.03 -5.49
N ALA A 97 6.34 -2.24 -4.43
CA ALA A 97 6.53 -0.79 -4.57
C ALA A 97 7.83 -0.45 -5.28
N HIS A 98 8.92 -1.19 -5.04
CA HIS A 98 10.18 -1.01 -5.75
C HIS A 98 10.01 -1.32 -7.25
N ASP A 99 9.32 -2.40 -7.61
CA ASP A 99 9.04 -2.75 -9.01
C ASP A 99 8.27 -1.62 -9.71
N VAL A 100 7.26 -1.04 -9.06
CA VAL A 100 6.52 0.11 -9.58
C VAL A 100 7.41 1.34 -9.74
N LEU A 101 8.11 1.74 -8.68
CA LEU A 101 8.95 2.95 -8.67
C LEU A 101 10.14 2.82 -9.63
N SER A 102 10.61 1.60 -9.93
CA SER A 102 11.67 1.39 -10.93
C SER A 102 11.25 1.77 -12.35
N GLN A 103 9.94 1.79 -12.64
CA GLN A 103 9.42 2.16 -13.95
C GLN A 103 9.15 3.65 -14.07
N ASP A 104 8.61 4.25 -13.02
CA ASP A 104 8.27 5.66 -12.97
C ASP A 104 8.36 6.16 -11.53
N ILE A 105 9.21 7.17 -11.30
CA ILE A 105 9.36 7.81 -9.98
C ILE A 105 8.68 9.17 -10.03
N SER A 106 7.69 9.36 -9.17
CA SER A 106 7.10 10.67 -8.90
C SER A 106 7.22 11.05 -7.43
N PRO A 107 7.38 12.35 -7.09
CA PRO A 107 7.39 12.78 -5.69
C PRO A 107 6.15 12.35 -4.91
N ARG A 108 4.99 12.30 -5.57
CA ARG A 108 3.74 11.84 -4.98
C ARG A 108 3.80 10.34 -4.66
N ALA A 109 4.23 9.50 -5.60
CA ALA A 109 4.40 8.07 -5.35
C ALA A 109 5.38 7.79 -4.20
N LEU A 110 6.49 8.53 -4.11
CA LEU A 110 7.44 8.40 -3.00
C LEU A 110 6.85 8.78 -1.64
N ILE A 111 6.02 9.83 -1.58
CA ILE A 111 5.30 10.20 -0.34
C ILE A 111 4.38 9.06 0.10
N HIS A 112 3.63 8.47 -0.84
CA HIS A 112 2.72 7.36 -0.53
C HIS A 112 3.48 6.09 -0.13
N ALA A 113 4.65 5.84 -0.72
CA ALA A 113 5.51 4.72 -0.35
C ALA A 113 6.00 4.80 1.11
N ALA A 114 6.07 5.98 1.73
CA ALA A 114 6.37 6.10 3.15
C ALA A 114 5.33 5.40 4.06
N ALA A 115 4.10 5.17 3.58
CA ALA A 115 3.11 4.38 4.29
C ALA A 115 3.53 2.91 4.45
N ILE A 116 4.33 2.35 3.53
CA ILE A 116 4.90 1.00 3.64
C ILE A 116 5.88 0.95 4.81
N VAL A 117 6.75 1.96 4.94
CA VAL A 117 7.68 2.07 6.07
C VAL A 117 6.90 2.08 7.37
N ARG A 118 5.89 2.95 7.51
CA ARG A 118 5.04 3.04 8.71
C ARG A 118 4.29 1.75 9.03
N ARG A 119 3.84 1.00 8.03
CA ARG A 119 3.03 -0.22 8.20
C ARG A 119 3.90 -1.47 8.44
N SER A 120 5.15 -1.49 7.96
CA SER A 120 6.08 -2.62 8.08
C SER A 120 6.85 -2.60 9.40
N ARG A 121 6.68 -3.62 10.27
CA ARG A 121 7.32 -3.70 11.60
C ARG A 121 8.69 -4.39 11.62
N THR A 122 9.46 -4.31 10.53
CA THR A 122 10.65 -5.18 10.35
C THR A 122 11.91 -4.38 10.00
N ALA A 123 13.08 -4.98 10.19
CA ALA A 123 14.38 -4.40 9.79
C ALA A 123 14.39 -3.97 8.31
N ASP A 124 13.63 -4.66 7.45
CA ASP A 124 13.50 -4.34 6.03
C ASP A 124 12.88 -2.95 5.78
N ALA A 125 12.09 -2.43 6.73
CA ALA A 125 11.52 -1.08 6.63
C ALA A 125 12.61 0.02 6.59
N HIS A 126 13.78 -0.22 7.20
CA HIS A 126 14.89 0.74 7.18
C HIS A 126 15.57 0.80 5.81
N ALA A 127 15.84 -0.35 5.18
CA ALA A 127 16.43 -0.39 3.84
C ALA A 127 15.52 0.30 2.80
N PHE A 128 14.21 0.08 2.91
CA PHE A 128 13.25 0.77 2.05
C PHE A 128 13.17 2.27 2.36
N ALA A 129 13.24 2.67 3.64
CA ALA A 129 13.30 4.08 4.03
C ALA A 129 14.54 4.79 3.47
N GLU A 130 15.72 4.14 3.51
CA GLU A 130 16.96 4.67 2.91
C GLU A 130 16.80 4.89 1.41
N TYR A 131 16.21 3.92 0.70
CA TYR A 131 15.89 4.06 -0.71
C TYR A 131 14.99 5.28 -0.99
N LEU A 132 13.89 5.44 -0.23
CA LEU A 132 12.98 6.58 -0.41
C LEU A 132 13.67 7.93 -0.12
N CYS A 133 14.52 8.00 0.89
CA CYS A 133 15.30 9.21 1.21
C CYS A 133 16.31 9.56 0.12
N SER A 134 16.89 8.56 -0.55
CA SER A 134 17.83 8.75 -1.65
C SER A 134 17.13 9.17 -2.94
N ALA A 135 15.96 8.59 -3.24
CA ALA A 135 15.20 8.90 -4.44
C ALA A 135 14.37 10.20 -4.33
N GLY A 136 14.02 10.62 -3.11
CA GLY A 136 13.10 11.70 -2.84
C GLY A 136 13.72 13.07 -2.54
N ASP A 137 12.86 14.08 -2.48
CA ASP A 137 13.19 15.44 -2.04
C ASP A 137 13.10 15.59 -0.51
N ASP A 138 13.25 16.82 -0.01
CA ASP A 138 13.17 17.12 1.42
C ASP A 138 11.80 16.78 2.02
N LYS A 139 10.72 16.87 1.23
CA LYS A 139 9.38 16.52 1.69
C LYS A 139 9.24 15.01 1.86
N VAL A 140 9.76 14.21 0.92
CA VAL A 140 9.82 12.75 1.06
C VAL A 140 10.66 12.37 2.27
N ARG A 141 11.86 12.96 2.43
CA ARG A 141 12.72 12.70 3.60
C ARG A 141 12.00 12.96 4.92
N ALA A 142 11.29 14.09 5.03
CA ALA A 142 10.53 14.42 6.24
C ALA A 142 9.41 13.40 6.54
N GLN A 143 8.68 12.93 5.52
CA GLN A 143 7.65 11.90 5.68
C GLN A 143 8.23 10.56 6.12
N VAL A 144 9.37 10.16 5.56
CA VAL A 144 10.07 8.92 5.95
C VAL A 144 10.57 9.01 7.39
N SER A 145 11.18 10.13 7.79
CA SER A 145 11.61 10.33 9.19
C SER A 145 10.44 10.25 10.17
N GLN A 146 9.29 10.83 9.82
CA GLN A 146 8.08 10.73 10.64
C GLN A 146 7.56 9.28 10.73
N ALA A 147 7.60 8.53 9.62
CA ALA A 147 7.20 7.13 9.58
C ALA A 147 8.08 6.24 10.47
N LEU A 148 9.39 6.47 10.50
CA LEU A 148 10.34 5.76 11.36
C LEU A 148 10.16 6.12 12.85
N ALA A 149 9.99 7.39 13.18
CA ALA A 149 9.74 7.82 14.56
C ALA A 149 8.47 7.18 15.18
N CYS A 150 7.46 6.90 14.36
CA CYS A 150 6.24 6.22 14.81
C CYS A 150 6.46 4.72 15.17
N HIS A 151 7.52 4.08 14.65
CA HIS A 151 7.89 2.72 15.03
C HIS A 151 8.55 2.64 16.39
N ASP A 152 9.47 3.56 16.67
CA ASP A 152 10.24 3.56 17.92
C ASP A 152 9.32 3.77 19.12
N ASP A 153 8.31 4.63 18.98
CA ASP A 153 7.34 4.95 20.05
C ASP A 153 6.42 3.76 20.40
N LYS A 154 6.10 2.91 19.40
CA LYS A 154 5.30 1.68 19.63
C LYS A 154 6.10 0.52 20.22
N THR A 155 7.42 0.57 20.12
CA THR A 155 8.33 -0.45 20.68
C THR A 155 8.61 -0.18 22.17
N LEU A 156 8.35 1.04 22.65
CA LEU A 156 8.57 1.49 24.03
C LEU A 156 7.32 1.46 24.92
N ALA A 157 6.15 1.11 24.41
CA ALA A 157 4.95 0.99 25.22
C ALA A 157 4.99 -0.30 26.09
N PRO A 158 4.94 -0.21 27.44
CA PRO A 158 4.91 -1.39 28.29
C PRO A 158 3.57 -2.12 28.13
N ASP A 159 3.67 -3.45 28.03
CA ASP A 159 2.55 -4.39 28.06
C ASP A 159 1.85 -4.30 29.43
N ASN A 160 0.88 -3.40 29.56
CA ASN A 160 -0.02 -3.38 30.70
C ASN A 160 -1.16 -4.35 30.43
N GLY A 161 -0.83 -5.65 30.52
CA GLY A 161 -1.81 -6.73 30.62
C GLY A 161 -2.62 -6.58 31.91
N GLY A 162 -3.93 -6.44 31.76
CA GLY A 162 -4.93 -6.59 32.81
C GLY A 162 -5.65 -7.91 32.68
#